data_AF-A0A9X1FQ77-F1
#
_entry.id   AF-A0A9X1FQ77-F1
#
_cell.length_a   1.000
_cell.length_b   1.000
_cell.length_c   1.000
_cell.angle_alpha   90.00
_cell.angle_beta   90.00
_cell.angle_gamma   90.00
#
_symmetry.space_group_name_H-M   'P 1'
#
loop_
_entity.id
_entity.type
_entity.pdbx_description
1 polymer ?
#
loop_
_entity_poly.entity_id
_entity_poly.type
_entity_poly.pdbx_seq_one_letter_code
_entity_poly.pdbx_strand_id
1 'polypeptide(L)'
;MSNVNQNLLDQVLDGATMTQIMDSLAVVEGALPDSTLTPEQRSSLNAISVNNKVFAEEVLDEMTTNPNAAINTAYNKDSLANDLAFFEQIETVTSRMLNIVQKLDDLKRVAGHEAYGMATGAYALYEALAKSGTPGAQNSYDRLKVRFAGQGGRPEDGEENAS
;
A
#
# COMPACT_ATOMS: atom_id res chain seq x y z
N MET A 1 -28.67 -10.79 -7.71
CA MET A 1 -28.12 -11.39 -6.49
C MET A 1 -26.66 -11.69 -6.76
N SER A 2 -25.76 -10.81 -6.34
CA SER A 2 -24.32 -11.03 -6.48
C SER A 2 -23.93 -12.20 -5.58
N ASN A 3 -23.22 -13.18 -6.11
CA ASN A 3 -22.74 -14.33 -5.35
C ASN A 3 -21.81 -13.82 -4.23
N VAL A 4 -22.29 -13.84 -2.99
CA VAL A 4 -21.55 -13.37 -1.80
C VAL A 4 -20.31 -14.25 -1.52
N ASN A 5 -20.15 -15.36 -2.23
CA ASN A 5 -19.03 -16.30 -2.15
C ASN A 5 -18.23 -16.42 -3.48
N GLN A 6 -18.20 -15.36 -4.30
CA GLN A 6 -17.36 -15.39 -5.49
C GLN A 6 -15.90 -15.15 -5.10
N ASN A 7 -15.04 -16.15 -5.32
CA ASN A 7 -13.59 -16.03 -5.20
C ASN A 7 -13.02 -15.50 -6.53
N LEU A 8 -12.66 -14.23 -6.59
CA LEU A 8 -12.08 -13.53 -7.74
C LEU A 8 -10.56 -13.74 -7.81
N LEU A 9 -9.88 -14.00 -6.69
CA LEU A 9 -8.43 -14.25 -6.65
C LEU A 9 -8.10 -15.58 -5.96
N ASP A 10 -8.28 -16.68 -6.69
CA ASP A 10 -7.93 -18.03 -6.23
C ASP A 10 -6.49 -18.41 -6.58
N GLN A 11 -5.51 -17.64 -6.08
CA GLN A 11 -4.11 -17.80 -6.45
C GLN A 11 -3.17 -17.59 -5.28
N VAL A 12 -2.09 -18.35 -5.26
CA VAL A 12 -0.92 -18.07 -4.42
C VAL A 12 0.25 -17.81 -5.35
N LEU A 13 1.00 -16.74 -5.10
CA LEU A 13 2.25 -16.50 -5.82
C LEU A 13 3.20 -17.66 -5.53
N ASP A 14 3.66 -18.33 -6.58
CA ASP A 14 4.66 -19.39 -6.41
C ASP A 14 6.00 -18.80 -5.92
N GLY A 15 6.84 -19.67 -5.36
CA GLY A 15 8.12 -19.25 -4.77
C GLY A 15 9.06 -18.59 -5.78
N ALA A 16 9.02 -19.01 -7.05
CA ALA A 16 9.86 -18.44 -8.11
C ALA A 16 9.44 -17.00 -8.43
N THR A 17 8.13 -16.77 -8.56
CA THR A 17 7.53 -15.45 -8.80
C THR A 17 7.80 -14.51 -7.64
N MET A 18 7.64 -14.99 -6.40
CA MET A 18 7.94 -14.18 -5.21
C MET A 18 9.43 -13.79 -5.16
N THR A 19 10.32 -14.73 -5.45
CA THR A 19 11.77 -14.47 -5.52
C THR A 19 12.09 -13.44 -6.59
N GLN A 20 11.53 -13.59 -7.80
CA GLN A 20 11.75 -12.65 -8.90
C GLN A 20 11.29 -11.23 -8.56
N ILE A 21 10.17 -11.06 -7.86
CA ILE A 21 9.69 -9.75 -7.41
C ILE A 21 10.70 -9.14 -6.44
N MET A 22 11.15 -9.89 -5.44
CA MET A 22 12.11 -9.41 -4.44
C MET A 22 13.46 -9.06 -5.05
N ASP A 23 13.97 -9.89 -5.97
CA ASP A 23 15.22 -9.63 -6.68
C ASP A 23 15.11 -8.36 -7.53
N SER A 24 13.98 -8.14 -8.19
CA SER A 24 13.73 -6.93 -8.98
C SER A 24 13.71 -5.68 -8.10
N LEU A 25 13.13 -5.75 -6.90
CA LEU A 25 13.14 -4.65 -5.94
C LEU A 25 14.58 -4.36 -5.46
N ALA A 26 15.36 -5.39 -5.15
CA ALA A 26 16.76 -5.24 -4.76
C ALA A 26 17.61 -4.62 -5.88
N VAL A 27 17.34 -4.98 -7.15
CA VAL A 27 18.00 -4.36 -8.32
C VAL A 27 17.65 -2.87 -8.43
N VAL A 28 16.39 -2.50 -8.20
CA VAL A 28 16.00 -1.08 -8.23
C VAL A 28 16.64 -0.31 -7.08
N GLU A 29 16.63 -0.85 -5.86
CA GLU A 29 17.28 -0.24 -4.71
C GLU A 29 18.77 -0.04 -4.93
N GLY A 30 19.47 -1.06 -5.46
CA GLY A 30 20.91 -0.99 -5.75
C GLY A 30 21.28 -0.08 -6.93
N ALA A 31 20.32 0.33 -7.76
CA ALA A 31 20.56 1.29 -8.85
C ALA A 31 20.47 2.75 -8.38
N LEU A 32 19.92 3.01 -7.19
CA LEU A 32 19.81 4.35 -6.62
C LEU A 32 21.09 4.71 -5.84
N PRO A 33 21.47 6.00 -5.80
CA PRO A 33 22.63 6.43 -5.02
C PRO A 33 22.38 6.26 -3.51
N ASP A 34 23.44 5.90 -2.77
CA ASP A 34 23.45 5.68 -1.30
C ASP A 34 23.35 6.99 -0.48
N SER A 35 22.49 7.92 -0.88
CA SER A 35 22.25 9.17 -0.18
C SER A 35 20.96 9.09 0.63
N THR A 36 21.06 8.73 1.91
CA THR A 36 19.92 8.77 2.84
C THR A 36 19.93 10.06 3.64
N LEU A 37 18.74 10.64 3.88
CA LEU A 37 18.58 11.78 4.76
C LEU A 37 18.36 11.34 6.22
N THR A 38 19.08 11.98 7.17
CA THR A 38 18.75 11.91 8.60
C THR A 38 17.41 12.60 8.88
N PRO A 39 16.75 12.32 10.02
CA PRO A 39 15.51 13.02 10.40
C PRO A 39 15.67 14.56 10.39
N GLU A 40 16.80 15.05 10.87
CA GLU A 40 17.13 16.48 10.89
C GLU A 40 17.22 17.02 9.47
N GLN A 41 17.95 16.34 8.58
CA GLN A 41 18.07 16.73 7.17
C GLN A 41 16.71 16.72 6.45
N ARG A 42 15.83 15.75 6.72
CA ARG A 42 14.48 15.72 6.16
C ARG A 42 13.65 16.94 6.56
N SER A 43 13.86 17.45 7.78
CA SER A 43 13.15 18.63 8.28
C SER A 43 13.76 19.95 7.82
N SER A 44 15.07 19.99 7.57
CA SER A 44 15.80 21.22 7.28
C SER A 44 16.04 21.48 5.79
N LEU A 45 16.07 20.43 4.97
CA LEU A 45 16.23 20.57 3.53
C LEU A 45 14.90 21.00 2.90
N ASN A 46 14.96 22.01 2.04
CA ASN A 46 13.78 22.46 1.30
C ASN A 46 13.33 21.37 0.34
N ALA A 47 12.05 20.99 0.42
CA ALA A 47 11.41 20.24 -0.64
C ALA A 47 11.18 21.18 -1.84
N ILE A 48 11.53 20.71 -3.03
CA ILE A 48 11.15 21.40 -4.25
C ILE A 48 9.66 21.12 -4.49
N SER A 49 8.85 22.17 -4.46
CA SER A 49 7.45 22.12 -4.92
C SER A 49 7.41 22.39 -6.42
N VAL A 50 6.27 22.18 -7.06
CA VAL A 50 6.06 22.53 -8.49
C VAL A 50 6.49 23.98 -8.77
N ASN A 51 6.13 24.92 -7.88
CA ASN A 51 6.48 26.33 -8.04
C ASN A 51 7.99 26.59 -7.88
N ASN A 52 8.64 25.91 -6.93
CA ASN A 52 10.07 26.06 -6.71
C ASN A 52 10.89 25.39 -7.82
N LYS A 53 10.34 24.36 -8.48
CA LYS A 53 10.94 23.71 -9.65
C LYS A 53 10.96 24.66 -10.85
N VAL A 54 9.83 25.27 -11.17
CA VAL A 54 9.74 26.26 -12.26
C VAL A 54 10.74 27.39 -12.06
N PHE A 55 10.86 27.91 -10.83
CA PHE A 55 11.88 28.92 -10.52
C PHE A 55 13.31 28.42 -10.78
N ALA A 56 13.65 27.19 -10.38
CA ALA A 56 14.97 26.64 -10.60
C ALA A 56 15.28 26.40 -12.10
N GLU A 57 14.28 26.02 -12.89
CA GLU A 57 14.37 25.91 -14.36
C GLU A 57 14.58 27.29 -15.02
N GLU A 58 13.80 28.29 -14.62
CA GLU A 58 13.95 29.68 -15.11
C GLU A 58 15.34 30.25 -14.78
N VAL A 59 15.85 29.98 -13.58
CA VAL A 59 17.22 30.35 -13.20
C VAL A 59 18.24 29.65 -14.09
N LEU A 60 18.09 28.35 -14.37
CA LEU A 60 18.99 27.63 -15.26
C LEU A 60 18.99 28.21 -16.69
N ASP A 61 17.82 28.63 -17.19
CA ASP A 61 17.68 29.27 -18.50
C ASP A 61 18.38 30.64 -18.54
N GLU A 62 18.21 31.47 -17.52
CA GLU A 62 18.92 32.75 -17.39
C GLU A 62 20.44 32.55 -17.28
N MET A 63 20.89 31.55 -16.50
CA MET A 63 22.30 31.15 -16.39
C MET A 63 22.89 30.69 -17.73
N THR A 64 22.05 30.27 -18.68
CA THR A 64 22.46 29.78 -20.00
C THR A 64 22.49 30.88 -21.05
N THR A 65 21.52 31.79 -20.99
CA THR A 65 21.26 32.76 -22.07
C THR A 65 21.86 34.14 -21.81
N ASN A 66 22.10 34.50 -20.55
CA ASN A 66 22.59 35.82 -20.18
C ASN A 66 24.13 35.89 -20.18
N PRO A 67 24.76 36.60 -21.12
CA PRO A 67 26.22 36.73 -21.18
C PRO A 67 26.82 37.55 -20.02
N ASN A 68 25.98 38.28 -19.27
CA ASN A 68 26.37 39.03 -18.06
C ASN A 68 26.06 38.28 -16.76
N ALA A 69 25.48 37.07 -16.84
CA ALA A 69 25.46 36.15 -15.71
C ALA A 69 26.91 35.70 -15.45
N ALA A 70 27.72 36.59 -14.87
CA ALA A 70 29.00 36.24 -14.29
C ALA A 70 28.68 35.40 -13.04
N ILE A 71 28.41 34.12 -13.29
CA ILE A 71 28.11 33.17 -12.25
C ILE A 71 29.40 33.00 -11.46
N ASN A 72 29.42 33.53 -10.24
CA ASN A 72 30.51 33.30 -9.32
C ASN A 72 30.81 31.80 -9.27
N THR A 73 32.09 31.41 -9.19
CA THR A 73 32.54 30.01 -9.01
C THR A 73 31.78 29.21 -7.94
N ALA A 74 31.12 29.88 -6.99
CA ALA A 74 30.25 29.27 -5.99
C ALA A 74 28.94 28.67 -6.55
N TYR A 75 28.47 29.10 -7.73
CA TYR A 75 27.25 28.62 -8.36
C TYR A 75 27.62 27.88 -9.64
N ASN A 76 27.39 26.57 -9.67
CA ASN A 76 27.71 25.74 -10.82
C ASN A 76 26.44 25.45 -11.62
N LYS A 77 26.39 25.94 -12.86
CA LYS A 77 25.29 25.69 -13.80
C LYS A 77 25.07 24.20 -14.05
N ASP A 78 26.15 23.45 -14.27
CA ASP A 78 26.06 22.02 -14.61
C ASP A 78 25.54 21.22 -13.41
N SER A 79 25.91 21.61 -12.18
CA SER A 79 25.35 21.01 -10.97
C SER A 79 23.84 21.24 -10.87
N LEU A 80 23.37 22.48 -11.08
CA LEU A 80 21.93 22.79 -11.08
C LEU A 80 21.17 21.98 -12.15
N ALA A 81 21.72 21.90 -13.36
CA ALA A 81 21.12 21.12 -14.44
C ALA A 81 21.04 19.62 -14.11
N ASN A 82 22.10 19.06 -13.54
CA ASN A 82 22.12 17.66 -13.12
C ASN A 82 21.11 17.37 -12.00
N ASP A 83 20.99 18.25 -11.01
CA ASP A 83 20.06 18.09 -9.90
C ASP A 83 18.60 18.16 -10.36
N LEU A 84 18.27 19.09 -11.28
CA LEU A 84 16.95 19.17 -11.89
C LEU A 84 16.61 17.92 -12.70
N ALA A 85 17.54 17.45 -13.53
CA ALA A 85 17.35 16.23 -14.32
C ALA A 85 17.19 15.00 -13.40
N PHE A 86 17.99 14.89 -12.34
CA PHE A 86 17.87 13.81 -11.37
C PHE A 86 16.52 13.84 -10.64
N PHE A 87 16.06 15.03 -10.24
CA PHE A 87 14.75 15.21 -9.60
C PHE A 87 13.61 14.65 -10.48
N GLU A 88 13.58 14.99 -11.77
CA GLU A 88 12.58 14.48 -12.72
C GLU A 88 12.62 12.97 -12.93
N GLN A 89 13.84 12.41 -12.99
CA GLN A 89 14.04 10.97 -13.10
C GLN A 89 13.46 10.24 -11.88
N ILE A 90 13.71 10.77 -10.67
CA ILE A 90 13.18 10.20 -9.43
C ILE A 90 11.65 10.37 -9.34
N GLU A 91 11.07 11.48 -9.79
CA GLU A 91 9.61 11.63 -9.87
C GLU A 91 8.97 10.56 -10.78
N THR A 92 9.61 10.25 -11.91
CA THR A 92 9.15 9.22 -12.85
C THR A 92 9.19 7.83 -12.21
N VAL A 93 10.28 7.49 -11.51
CA VAL A 93 10.43 6.22 -10.80
C VAL A 93 9.40 6.13 -9.66
N THR A 94 9.24 7.20 -8.89
CA THR A 94 8.28 7.29 -7.78
C THR A 94 6.86 7.05 -8.27
N SER A 95 6.46 7.69 -9.37
CA SER A 95 5.13 7.51 -9.96
C SER A 95 4.86 6.06 -10.35
N ARG A 96 5.84 5.36 -10.92
CA ARG A 96 5.72 3.92 -11.24
C ARG A 96 5.61 3.06 -9.98
N MET A 97 6.40 3.36 -8.94
CA MET A 97 6.35 2.64 -7.66
C MET A 97 5.00 2.81 -6.96
N LEU A 98 4.44 4.03 -6.96
CA LEU A 98 3.12 4.28 -6.38
C LEU A 98 2.01 3.51 -7.09
N ASN A 99 2.08 3.37 -8.42
CA ASN A 99 1.15 2.52 -9.16
C ASN A 99 1.27 1.03 -8.76
N ILE A 100 2.49 0.55 -8.51
CA ILE A 100 2.72 -0.82 -8.01
C ILE A 100 2.12 -0.98 -6.61
N VAL A 101 2.36 -0.02 -5.71
CA VAL A 101 1.79 -0.01 -4.35
C VAL A 101 0.27 -0.05 -4.41
N GLN A 102 -0.36 0.78 -5.24
CA GLN A 102 -1.81 0.78 -5.41
C GLN A 102 -2.33 -0.58 -5.87
N LYS A 103 -1.68 -1.21 -6.85
CA LYS A 103 -2.04 -2.55 -7.31
C LYS A 103 -1.91 -3.59 -6.19
N LEU A 104 -0.86 -3.51 -5.37
CA LEU A 104 -0.68 -4.41 -4.21
C LEU A 104 -1.78 -4.20 -3.17
N ASP A 105 -2.19 -2.96 -2.92
CA ASP A 105 -3.28 -2.64 -1.99
C ASP A 105 -4.63 -3.17 -2.49
N ASP A 106 -4.91 -3.06 -3.79
CA ASP A 106 -6.11 -3.64 -4.40
C ASP A 106 -6.13 -5.16 -4.28
N LEU A 107 -5.00 -5.83 -4.58
CA LEU A 107 -4.89 -7.29 -4.44
C LEU A 107 -5.07 -7.75 -2.98
N LYS A 108 -4.44 -7.05 -2.03
CA LYS A 108 -4.63 -7.30 -0.59
C LYS A 108 -6.10 -7.12 -0.18
N ARG A 109 -6.77 -6.10 -0.71
CA ARG A 109 -8.18 -5.82 -0.42
C ARG A 109 -9.09 -6.94 -0.94
N VAL A 110 -8.87 -7.41 -2.18
CA VAL A 110 -9.62 -8.52 -2.78
C VAL A 110 -9.42 -9.80 -1.96
N ALA A 111 -8.17 -10.22 -1.76
CA ALA A 111 -7.85 -11.42 -1.00
C ALA A 111 -8.42 -11.37 0.44
N GLY A 112 -8.30 -10.22 1.10
CA GLY A 112 -8.84 -10.03 2.44
C GLY A 112 -10.37 -10.07 2.48
N HIS A 113 -11.05 -9.48 1.49
CA HIS A 113 -12.51 -9.53 1.38
C HIS A 113 -13.01 -10.97 1.22
N GLU A 114 -12.38 -11.74 0.33
CA GLU A 114 -12.75 -13.11 0.02
C GLU A 114 -12.48 -14.05 1.20
N ALA A 115 -11.28 -13.96 1.78
CA ALA A 115 -10.92 -14.75 2.96
C ALA A 115 -11.86 -14.46 4.12
N TYR A 116 -12.22 -13.19 4.35
CA TYR A 116 -13.13 -12.83 5.42
C TYR A 116 -14.58 -13.26 5.13
N GLY A 117 -15.07 -13.11 3.90
CA GLY A 117 -16.40 -13.57 3.49
C GLY A 117 -16.56 -15.09 3.64
N MET A 118 -15.55 -15.86 3.19
CA MET A 118 -15.53 -17.31 3.38
C MET A 118 -15.50 -17.70 4.86
N ALA A 119 -14.69 -17.01 5.66
CA ALA A 119 -14.61 -17.27 7.10
C ALA A 119 -15.93 -16.97 7.84
N THR A 120 -16.63 -15.89 7.50
CA THR A 120 -17.92 -15.55 8.13
C THR A 120 -19.03 -16.49 7.68
N GLY A 121 -19.06 -16.88 6.40
CA GLY A 121 -19.97 -17.91 5.89
C GLY A 121 -19.77 -19.26 6.58
N ALA A 122 -18.52 -19.71 6.71
CA ALA A 122 -18.20 -20.95 7.43
C ALA A 122 -18.57 -20.88 8.92
N TYR A 123 -18.36 -19.73 9.57
CA TYR A 123 -18.80 -19.50 10.95
C TYR A 123 -20.33 -19.62 11.10
N ALA A 124 -21.11 -19.00 10.22
CA ALA A 124 -22.57 -19.09 10.24
C ALA A 124 -23.06 -20.55 10.02
N LEU A 125 -22.35 -21.32 9.19
CA LEU A 125 -22.61 -22.75 9.03
C LEU A 125 -22.33 -23.53 10.32
N TYR A 126 -21.21 -23.26 11.01
CA TYR A 126 -20.92 -23.91 12.30
C TYR A 126 -21.96 -23.57 13.37
N GLU A 127 -22.48 -22.34 13.40
CA GLU A 127 -23.59 -21.97 14.27
C GLU A 127 -24.85 -22.79 13.96
N ALA A 128 -25.23 -22.91 12.69
CA ALA A 128 -26.39 -23.70 12.28
C ALA A 128 -26.23 -25.19 12.61
N LEU A 129 -25.04 -25.76 12.38
CA LEU A 129 -24.72 -27.15 12.70
C LEU A 129 -24.68 -27.41 14.21
N ALA A 130 -24.22 -26.45 15.01
CA ALA A 130 -24.28 -26.53 16.46
C ALA A 130 -25.73 -26.56 16.96
N LYS A 131 -26.60 -25.68 16.43
CA LYS A 131 -28.04 -25.66 16.74
C LYS A 131 -28.77 -26.95 16.36
N SER A 132 -28.35 -27.62 15.29
CA SER A 132 -28.94 -28.91 14.87
C SER A 132 -28.38 -30.12 15.64
N GLY A 133 -27.48 -29.92 16.60
CA GLY A 133 -26.90 -31.00 17.40
C GLY A 133 -25.85 -31.84 16.65
N THR A 134 -25.26 -31.30 15.58
CA THR A 134 -24.23 -32.01 14.81
C THR A 134 -22.99 -32.26 15.68
N PRO A 135 -22.51 -33.52 15.81
CA PRO A 135 -21.34 -33.82 16.63
C PRO A 135 -20.11 -32.99 16.25
N GLY A 136 -19.46 -32.39 17.24
CA GLY A 136 -18.26 -31.57 17.06
C GLY A 136 -18.48 -30.12 16.58
N ALA A 137 -19.69 -29.77 16.10
CA ALA A 137 -19.99 -28.42 15.64
C ALA A 137 -20.06 -27.39 16.78
N GLN A 138 -20.58 -27.80 17.95
CA GLN A 138 -20.66 -26.95 19.14
C GLN A 138 -19.28 -26.43 19.57
N ASN A 139 -18.28 -27.32 19.65
CA ASN A 139 -16.91 -26.94 20.01
C ASN A 139 -16.30 -25.95 19.00
N SER A 140 -16.56 -26.13 17.70
CA SER A 140 -16.09 -25.21 16.66
C SER A 140 -16.76 -23.84 16.77
N TYR A 141 -18.07 -23.80 16.98
CA TYR A 141 -18.83 -22.56 17.19
C TYR A 141 -18.34 -21.81 18.45
N ASP A 142 -18.20 -22.51 19.57
CA ASP A 142 -17.78 -21.91 20.84
C ASP A 142 -16.38 -21.31 20.80
N ARG A 143 -15.46 -21.90 20.03
CA ARG A 143 -14.13 -21.33 19.83
C ARG A 143 -14.16 -20.05 19.00
N LEU A 144 -15.00 -19.98 17.98
CA LEU A 144 -15.04 -18.86 17.04
C LEU A 144 -15.91 -17.70 17.54
N LYS A 145 -16.98 -17.97 18.30
CA LYS A 145 -17.91 -16.95 18.80
C LYS A 145 -17.25 -15.91 19.71
N VAL A 146 -16.13 -16.25 20.35
CA VAL A 146 -15.35 -15.34 21.21
C VAL A 146 -14.96 -14.05 20.47
N ARG A 147 -14.70 -14.13 19.15
CA ARG A 147 -14.40 -12.95 18.33
C ARG A 147 -15.54 -11.92 18.26
N PHE A 148 -16.78 -12.39 18.42
CA PHE A 148 -17.99 -11.57 18.36
C PHE A 148 -18.48 -11.14 19.76
N ALA A 149 -17.84 -11.62 20.83
CA ALA A 149 -18.13 -11.17 22.18
C ALA A 149 -17.77 -9.68 22.30
N GLY A 150 -18.77 -8.84 22.60
CA GLY A 150 -18.62 -7.38 22.72
C GLY A 150 -18.95 -6.57 21.45
N GLN A 151 -19.32 -7.21 20.32
CA GLN A 151 -19.73 -6.49 19.10
C GLN A 151 -21.21 -6.01 19.11
N GLY A 152 -21.89 -6.06 20.26
CA GLY A 152 -23.33 -5.79 20.35
C GLY A 152 -24.11 -6.97 19.75
N GLY A 153 -24.57 -7.89 20.60
CA GLY A 153 -25.29 -9.07 20.16
C GLY A 153 -26.51 -8.71 19.32
N ARG A 154 -26.74 -9.46 18.25
CA ARG A 154 -28.07 -9.56 17.64
C ARG A 154 -29.03 -10.03 18.75
N PRO A 155 -30.21 -9.39 18.93
CA PRO A 155 -31.13 -9.78 20.00
C PRO A 155 -31.39 -11.28 19.91
N GLU A 156 -31.20 -11.98 21.01
CA GLU A 156 -31.75 -13.33 21.15
C GLU A 156 -33.26 -13.16 21.00
N ASP A 157 -33.83 -13.77 19.96
CA ASP A 157 -35.28 -13.85 19.78
C ASP A 157 -35.83 -14.47 21.06
N GLY A 158 -36.49 -13.64 21.86
CA GLY A 158 -36.96 -13.97 23.19
C GLY A 158 -37.85 -15.20 23.13
N GLU A 159 -37.48 -16.20 23.91
CA GLU A 159 -38.34 -17.32 24.24
C GLU A 159 -39.70 -16.78 24.71
N GLU A 160 -40.70 -17.11 23.91
CA GLU A 160 -42.12 -17.08 24.23
C GLU A 160 -42.34 -17.89 25.52
N ASN A 161 -42.25 -17.23 26.67
CA ASN A 161 -42.65 -17.83 27.93
C ASN A 161 -44.15 -17.62 28.11
N ALA A 162 -44.90 -18.59 27.60
CA ALA A 162 -46.28 -18.84 27.96
C ALA A 162 -46.35 -19.32 29.42
N SER A 163 -46.91 -18.50 30.32
CA SER A 163 -47.84 -18.86 31.43
C SER A 163 -48.09 -17.66 32.32
#